data_AF-A0A6P0XIW2-F1
#
_entry.id   AF-A0A6P0XIW2-F1
#
_cell.length_a   1.000
_cell.length_b   1.000
_cell.length_c   1.000
_cell.angle_alpha   90.00
_cell.angle_beta   90.00
_cell.angle_gamma   90.00
#
_symmetry.space_group_name_H-M   'P 1'
#
loop_
_entity.id
_entity.type
_entity.pdbx_description
1 polymer ?
#
loop_
_entity_poly.entity_id
_entity_poly.type
_entity_poly.pdbx_seq_one_letter_code
_entity_poly.pdbx_strand_id
1 'polypeptide(L)'
;GGLLVEINRWFPSSKTCSRCLYQISEMPLDVREWTCPSCGTHHDRDENASKNIRAEGIREISVLGTRTAAVRVASRREGGEVRPKGGRKSVLRHSPLSSEAPSVYTVG
;
A
#
# COMPACT_ATOMS: atom_id res chain seq x y z
N GLY A 1 -6.43 -22.70 6.56
CA GLY A 1 -5.71 -21.54 7.13
C GLY A 1 -4.69 -21.05 6.11
N GLY A 2 -4.29 -19.77 6.16
CA GLY A 2 -3.28 -19.19 5.27
C GLY A 2 -1.92 -19.02 5.96
N LEU A 3 -0.85 -18.90 5.15
CA LEU A 3 0.50 -18.55 5.60
C LEU A 3 0.65 -17.01 5.61
N LEU A 4 1.09 -16.44 6.72
CA LEU A 4 1.49 -15.04 6.82
C LEU A 4 3.01 -14.94 6.64
N VAL A 5 3.44 -14.06 5.74
CA VAL A 5 4.87 -13.74 5.54
C VAL A 5 5.04 -12.24 5.76
N GLU A 6 5.91 -11.89 6.70
CA GLU A 6 6.27 -10.50 6.98
C GLU A 6 7.42 -10.06 6.08
N ILE A 7 7.33 -8.83 5.56
CA ILE A 7 8.35 -8.21 4.72
C ILE A 7 9.10 -7.17 5.56
N ASN A 8 10.38 -6.95 5.24
CA ASN A 8 11.20 -5.97 5.92
C ASN A 8 10.52 -4.58 5.95
N ARG A 9 10.45 -3.96 7.13
CA ARG A 9 9.85 -2.63 7.34
C ARG A 9 10.46 -1.54 6.45
N TRP A 10 11.74 -1.66 6.12
CA TRP A 10 12.50 -0.71 5.32
C TRP A 10 12.54 -1.08 3.83
N PHE A 11 11.77 -2.09 3.41
CA PHE A 11 11.62 -2.42 2.01
C PHE A 11 11.04 -1.20 1.26
N PRO A 12 11.74 -0.67 0.25
CA PRO A 12 11.41 0.59 -0.42
C PRO A 12 10.26 0.42 -1.43
N SER A 13 9.13 -0.13 -1.00
CA SER A 13 8.00 -0.52 -1.86
C SER A 13 7.42 0.66 -2.65
N SER A 14 7.30 1.84 -2.05
CA SER A 14 6.78 3.04 -2.73
C SER A 14 7.80 3.71 -3.65
N LYS A 15 9.11 3.50 -3.42
CA LYS A 15 10.20 4.12 -4.19
C LYS A 15 10.68 3.26 -5.35
N THR A 16 10.35 1.98 -5.38
CA THR A 16 10.72 1.06 -6.45
C THR A 16 9.66 1.03 -7.53
N CYS A 17 10.03 1.16 -8.80
CA CYS A 17 9.12 0.98 -9.92
C CYS A 17 8.73 -0.49 -10.05
N SER A 18 7.44 -0.81 -9.95
CA SER A 18 6.96 -2.20 -10.07
C SER A 18 7.12 -2.78 -11.47
N ARG A 19 7.47 -1.97 -12.48
CA ARG A 19 7.63 -2.38 -13.87
C ARG A 19 9.07 -2.70 -14.25
N CYS A 20 10.03 -1.88 -13.83
CA CYS A 20 11.43 -2.00 -14.22
C CYS A 20 12.42 -2.08 -13.04
N LEU A 21 11.92 -2.06 -11.80
CA LEU A 21 12.70 -2.11 -10.56
C LEU A 21 13.62 -0.91 -10.31
N TYR A 22 13.55 0.15 -11.13
CA TYR A 22 14.24 1.40 -10.84
C TYR A 22 13.77 1.98 -9.50
N GLN A 23 14.71 2.33 -8.63
CA GLN A 23 14.41 2.93 -7.33
C GLN A 23 14.73 4.43 -7.36
N ILE A 24 13.73 5.25 -7.05
CA ILE A 24 13.95 6.69 -6.88
C ILE A 24 14.59 6.97 -5.51
N SER A 25 15.39 8.02 -5.42
CA SER A 25 16.08 8.42 -4.19
C SER A 25 15.11 8.91 -3.11
N GLU A 26 14.17 9.77 -3.50
CA GLU A 26 13.27 10.47 -2.60
C GLU A 26 11.81 10.35 -3.06
N MET A 27 10.91 10.18 -2.08
CA MET A 27 9.46 10.12 -2.31
C MET A 27 8.78 10.88 -1.16
N PRO A 28 8.56 12.19 -1.33
CA PRO A 28 7.82 12.99 -0.35
C PRO A 28 6.40 12.45 -0.12
N LEU A 29 5.84 12.68 1.07
CA LEU A 29 4.56 12.07 1.48
C LEU A 29 3.34 12.64 0.73
N ASP A 30 3.46 13.84 0.18
CA ASP A 30 2.47 14.54 -0.65
C ASP A 30 2.47 14.07 -2.11
N VAL A 31 3.53 13.42 -2.58
CA VAL A 31 3.58 12.83 -3.92
C VAL A 31 2.74 11.55 -3.96
N ARG A 32 1.55 11.63 -4.57
CA ARG A 32 0.62 10.50 -4.73
C ARG A 32 0.79 9.77 -6.05
N GLU A 33 1.22 10.49 -7.09
CA GLU A 33 1.45 9.96 -8.43
C GLU A 33 2.85 10.34 -8.91
N TRP A 34 3.49 9.45 -9.66
CA TRP A 34 4.82 9.71 -10.21
C TRP A 34 5.06 8.90 -11.48
N THR A 35 5.92 9.42 -12.36
CA THR A 35 6.36 8.71 -13.57
C THR A 35 7.76 8.17 -13.36
N CYS A 36 7.95 6.89 -13.62
CA CYS A 36 9.27 6.26 -13.53
C CYS A 36 10.24 6.90 -14.54
N PRO A 37 11.37 7.49 -14.10
CA PRO A 37 12.32 8.13 -15.00
C PRO A 37 13.10 7.12 -15.87
N SER A 38 13.10 5.84 -15.48
CA SER A 38 13.80 4.79 -16.23
C SER A 38 12.96 4.18 -17.34
N CYS A 39 11.64 4.00 -17.15
CA CYS A 39 10.79 3.28 -18.11
C CYS A 39 9.52 4.03 -18.51
N GLY A 40 9.30 5.24 -18.00
CA GLY A 40 8.14 6.07 -18.34
C GLY A 40 6.79 5.59 -17.81
N THR A 41 6.74 4.51 -17.02
CA THR A 41 5.49 4.02 -16.43
C THR A 41 4.96 5.02 -15.40
N HIS A 42 3.70 5.41 -15.55
CA HIS A 42 2.98 6.22 -14.57
C HIS A 42 2.47 5.33 -13.43
N HIS A 43 2.59 5.81 -12.19
CA HIS A 43 2.26 5.07 -10.98
C HIS A 43 1.38 5.91 -10.04
N ASP A 44 0.29 5.32 -9.55
CA ASP A 44 -0.21 5.65 -8.21
C ASP A 44 0.74 5.02 -7.18
N ARG A 45 1.13 5.80 -6.17
CA ARG A 45 2.15 5.40 -5.18
C ARG A 45 1.74 4.18 -4.37
N ASP A 46 0.47 4.09 -3.96
CA ASP A 46 -0.01 3.02 -3.08
C ASP A 46 -0.26 1.74 -3.89
N GLU A 47 -0.79 1.87 -5.10
CA GLU A 47 -0.92 0.74 -6.04
C GLU A 47 0.46 0.15 -6.38
N ASN A 48 1.45 0.99 -6.71
CA ASN A 48 2.82 0.57 -6.95
C ASN A 48 3.44 -0.14 -5.73
N ALA A 49 3.27 0.45 -4.53
CA ALA A 49 3.74 -0.17 -3.29
C ALA A 49 3.12 -1.55 -3.05
N SER A 50 1.81 -1.70 -3.30
CA SER A 50 1.12 -2.99 -3.16
C SER A 50 1.68 -4.07 -4.10
N LYS A 51 1.98 -3.71 -5.36
CA LYS A 51 2.57 -4.62 -6.35
C LYS A 51 3.96 -5.08 -5.91
N ASN A 52 4.78 -4.16 -5.41
CA ASN A 52 6.11 -4.48 -4.92
C ASN A 52 6.09 -5.35 -3.65
N ILE A 53 5.23 -5.03 -2.67
CA ILE A 53 5.03 -5.84 -1.46
C ILE A 53 4.61 -7.26 -1.83
N ARG A 54 3.65 -7.41 -2.76
CA ARG A 54 3.21 -8.73 -3.23
C ARG A 54 4.37 -9.51 -3.88
N ALA A 55 5.13 -8.86 -4.76
CA ALA A 55 6.27 -9.50 -5.43
C ALA A 55 7.35 -9.95 -4.43
N GLU A 56 7.66 -9.11 -3.45
CA GLU A 56 8.63 -9.40 -2.40
C GLU A 56 8.16 -10.52 -1.47
N GLY A 57 6.88 -10.56 -1.09
CA GLY A 57 6.32 -11.66 -0.31
C GLY A 57 6.39 -12.99 -1.06
N ILE A 58 6.14 -12.99 -2.38
CA ILE A 58 6.31 -14.19 -3.22
C ILE A 58 7.78 -14.60 -3.28
N ARG A 59 8.70 -13.64 -3.38
CA ARG A 59 10.15 -13.90 -3.35
C ARG A 59 10.57 -14.56 -2.04
N GLU A 60 10.13 -14.03 -0.90
CA GLU A 60 10.39 -14.59 0.42
C GLU A 60 9.84 -16.02 0.56
N ILE A 61 8.59 -16.27 0.13
CA ILE A 61 8.01 -17.62 0.11
C ILE A 61 8.85 -18.57 -0.75
N SER A 62 9.31 -18.10 -1.91
CA SER A 62 10.09 -18.91 -2.85
C SER A 62 11.47 -19.27 -2.26
N VAL A 63 12.13 -18.32 -1.60
CA VAL A 63 13.41 -18.55 -0.89
C VAL A 63 13.22 -19.53 0.28
N LEU A 64 12.10 -19.42 1.01
CA LEU A 64 11.72 -20.34 2.06
C LEU A 64 11.33 -21.75 1.54
N GLY A 65 11.18 -21.91 0.23
CA GLY A 65 10.89 -23.16 -0.49
C GLY A 65 11.95 -24.27 -0.37
N THR A 66 12.95 -24.10 0.51
CA THR A 66 13.84 -25.16 1.01
C THR A 66 13.45 -25.69 2.40
N ARG A 67 12.42 -25.14 3.07
CA ARG A 67 12.05 -25.51 4.47
C ARG A 67 10.56 -25.80 4.73
N THR A 68 9.66 -25.67 3.75
CA THR A 68 8.21 -25.80 4.01
C THR A 68 7.62 -27.21 3.88
N ALA A 69 8.42 -28.25 3.64
CA ALA A 69 7.96 -29.64 3.77
C ALA A 69 8.05 -30.20 5.20
N ALA A 70 8.76 -29.55 6.14
CA ALA A 70 9.18 -30.20 7.39
C ALA A 70 8.99 -29.40 8.70
N VAL A 71 8.25 -28.30 8.74
CA VAL A 71 8.11 -27.51 9.98
C VAL A 71 6.71 -27.67 10.57
N ARG A 72 6.49 -28.83 11.20
CA ARG A 72 5.61 -28.91 12.37
C ARG A 72 6.33 -28.23 13.53
N VAL A 73 6.14 -26.93 13.74
CA VAL A 73 6.57 -26.29 14.99
C VAL A 73 5.35 -25.77 15.73
N ALA A 74 5.07 -26.52 16.79
CA ALA A 74 4.30 -26.23 17.98
C ALA A 74 3.73 -24.82 18.11
N SER A 75 2.40 -24.81 18.25
CA SER A 75 1.61 -23.78 18.93
C SER A 75 2.35 -23.13 20.10
N ARG A 76 2.64 -21.83 19.99
CA ARG A 76 2.60 -20.92 21.13
C ARG A 76 1.95 -19.62 20.66
N ARG A 77 0.64 -19.51 20.93
CA ARG A 77 -0.11 -18.27 20.80
C ARG A 77 0.31 -17.38 21.95
N GLU A 78 1.03 -16.31 21.66
CA GLU A 78 1.16 -15.18 22.59
C GLU A 78 0.62 -13.96 21.85
N GLY A 79 -0.71 -13.83 21.91
CA GLY A 79 -1.41 -12.67 21.38
C GLY A 79 -1.15 -11.48 22.28
N GLY A 80 -0.22 -10.61 21.88
CA GLY A 80 -0.05 -9.30 22.50
C GLY A 80 -1.24 -8.41 22.15
N GLU A 81 -1.93 -7.89 23.18
CA GLU A 81 -2.97 -6.87 23.07
C GLU A 81 -2.43 -5.62 22.35
N VAL A 82 -2.82 -5.39 21.10
CA VAL A 82 -2.60 -4.12 20.42
C VAL A 82 -3.67 -3.13 20.87
N ARG A 83 -3.40 -2.47 22.00
CA ARG A 83 -4.24 -1.40 22.52
C ARG A 83 -4.30 -0.27 21.47
N PRO A 84 -5.47 0.06 20.86
CA PRO A 84 -5.53 1.15 19.92
C PRO A 84 -5.24 2.44 20.69
N LYS A 85 -4.18 3.17 20.32
CA LYS A 85 -4.00 4.53 20.81
C LYS A 85 -5.18 5.33 20.27
N GLY A 86 -6.09 5.72 21.16
CA GLY A 86 -7.23 6.55 20.84
C GLY A 86 -6.78 7.77 20.06
N GLY A 87 -7.02 7.75 18.75
CA GLY A 87 -6.86 8.91 17.91
C GLY A 87 -7.80 10.01 18.38
N ARG A 88 -7.39 11.27 18.22
CA ARG A 88 -8.27 12.41 18.44
C ARG A 88 -9.53 12.21 17.60
N LYS A 89 -10.71 12.35 18.21
CA LYS A 89 -11.98 12.25 17.49
C LYS A 89 -11.98 13.28 16.36
N SER A 90 -12.20 12.83 15.13
CA SER A 90 -12.42 13.76 14.02
C SER A 90 -13.72 14.52 14.28
N VAL A 91 -13.63 15.83 14.43
CA VAL A 91 -14.82 16.69 14.38
C VAL A 91 -15.12 16.90 12.90
N LEU A 92 -15.90 15.99 12.32
CA LEU A 92 -16.49 16.22 11.00
C LEU A 92 -17.53 17.33 11.15
N ARG A 93 -17.17 18.56 10.75
CA ARG A 93 -18.17 19.57 10.41
C ARG A 93 -18.54 19.33 8.95
N HIS A 94 -19.70 18.74 8.72
CA HIS A 94 -20.30 18.77 7.40
C HIS A 94 -20.78 20.19 7.12
N SER A 95 -20.14 20.88 6.17
CA SER A 95 -20.74 22.06 5.56
C SER A 95 -21.89 21.58 4.65
N PRO A 96 -23.08 22.18 4.68
CA PRO A 96 -24.15 21.84 3.75
C PRO A 96 -23.67 22.13 2.32
N LEU A 97 -23.79 21.14 1.45
CA LEU A 97 -23.65 21.32 0.01
C LEU A 97 -24.77 22.24 -0.46
N SER A 98 -24.44 23.40 -1.02
CA SER A 98 -25.42 24.26 -1.69
C SER A 98 -25.98 23.52 -2.91
N SER A 99 -27.25 23.15 -2.82
CA SER A 99 -28.01 22.57 -3.93
C SER A 99 -28.58 23.70 -4.80
N GLU A 100 -27.78 24.26 -5.69
CA GLU A 100 -28.34 25.09 -6.76
C GLU A 100 -27.75 24.65 -8.10
N ALA A 101 -28.57 23.92 -8.86
CA ALA A 101 -28.35 23.64 -10.26
C ALA A 101 -28.77 24.88 -11.07
N PRO A 102 -27.92 25.44 -11.95
CA PRO A 102 -28.37 26.46 -12.88
C PRO A 102 -29.25 25.82 -13.96
N SER A 103 -30.56 26.06 -13.87
CA SER A 103 -31.46 26.04 -15.02
C SER A 103 -31.32 27.37 -15.75
N VAL A 104 -31.22 27.37 -17.08
CA VAL A 104 -31.84 28.36 -18.01
C VAL A 104 -31.40 28.04 -19.46
N TYR A 105 -32.36 27.48 -20.20
CA TYR A 105 -32.80 27.70 -21.59
C TYR A 105 -31.79 27.85 -22.74
N THR A 106 -31.79 26.86 -23.63
CA THR A 106 -31.39 27.00 -25.05
C THR A 106 -32.55 27.56 -25.87
N VAL A 107 -32.23 28.57 -26.68
CA VAL A 107 -33.07 29.16 -27.73
C VAL A 107 -33.21 28.22 -28.93
N GLY A 108 -34.40 28.18 -29.53
CA GLY A 108 -34.74 27.46 -30.76
C GLY A 108 -36.20 27.67 -31.11
#